data_AF-A0A7N0ZZK2-F1
#
_entry.id   AF-A0A7N0ZZK2-F1
#
_cell.length_a   1.000
_cell.length_b   1.000
_cell.length_c   1.000
_cell.angle_alpha   90.00
_cell.angle_beta   90.00
_cell.angle_gamma   90.00
#
_symmetry.space_group_name_H-M   'P 1'
#
loop_
_entity.id
_entity.type
_entity.pdbx_description
1 polymer ?
#
loop_
_entity_poly.entity_id
_entity_poly.type
_entity_poly.pdbx_seq_one_letter_code
_entity_poly.pdbx_strand_id
1 'polypeptide(L)'
;MTGLEPSTTYTYRYGSDSVGWSDETQFRTPPAKGADDLKFIAFGDMGKTPLDPSVEHYIQPGALSVTRAMSDEVASGNVDSIFHIGDISYATGFLVEWDYFLNLITPLASKVSYMTAIGNHERDYVDSGSVYITPDSGGECGVAYETYFPMPTPAKDKPWYSIQQGPVHFTVISTEHDWTQGSEQYEWIKSDLASVDRSATPWLVFMG
;
A
#
# COMPACT_ATOMS: atom_id res chain seq x y z
N MET A 1 10.29 12.98 -1.72
CA MET A 1 10.57 14.02 -2.75
C MET A 1 9.38 14.97 -2.78
N THR A 2 9.58 16.27 -2.99
CA THR A 2 8.50 17.28 -2.98
C THR A 2 8.54 18.11 -4.26
N GLY A 3 7.41 18.69 -4.69
CA GLY A 3 7.35 19.55 -5.88
C GLY A 3 7.53 18.77 -7.18
N LEU A 4 6.97 17.56 -7.27
CA LEU A 4 7.01 16.74 -8.47
C LEU A 4 5.86 17.13 -9.41
N GLU A 5 6.14 17.13 -10.71
CA GLU A 5 5.15 17.30 -11.75
C GLU A 5 4.36 15.99 -11.94
N PRO A 6 3.04 16.05 -12.21
CA PRO A 6 2.24 14.88 -12.52
C PRO A 6 2.69 14.20 -13.83
N SER A 7 2.36 12.92 -14.00
CA SER A 7 2.63 12.16 -15.24
C SER A 7 4.09 12.21 -15.73
N THR A 8 5.05 12.41 -14.83
CA THR A 8 6.45 12.72 -15.15
C THR A 8 7.38 11.66 -14.58
N THR A 9 8.35 11.23 -15.39
CA THR A 9 9.39 10.27 -14.99
C THR A 9 10.54 10.98 -14.31
N TYR A 10 10.90 10.53 -13.11
CA TYR A 10 12.04 11.00 -12.35
C TYR A 10 13.06 9.88 -12.15
N THR A 11 14.34 10.22 -12.22
CA THR A 11 15.45 9.31 -11.88
C THR A 11 15.87 9.56 -10.44
N TYR A 12 16.12 8.49 -9.68
CA TYR A 12 16.58 8.56 -8.30
C TYR A 12 17.52 7.43 -7.92
N ARG A 13 18.24 7.63 -6.82
CA ARG A 13 19.01 6.62 -6.10
C ARG A 13 18.87 6.90 -4.60
N TYR A 14 19.09 5.89 -3.78
CA TYR A 14 18.99 6.00 -2.32
C TYR A 14 20.25 5.40 -1.68
N GLY A 15 20.59 5.86 -0.47
CA GLY A 15 21.81 5.45 0.23
C GLY A 15 22.48 6.61 0.95
N SER A 16 23.77 6.46 1.23
CA SER A 16 24.60 7.50 1.84
C SER A 16 26.07 7.27 1.52
N ASP A 17 26.89 8.31 1.64
CA ASP A 17 28.34 8.19 1.43
C ASP A 17 29.02 7.20 2.39
N SER A 18 28.40 6.90 3.54
CA SER A 18 28.91 5.92 4.51
C SER A 18 28.62 4.47 4.18
N VAL A 19 27.52 4.16 3.48
CA VAL A 19 27.11 2.77 3.18
C VAL A 19 27.00 2.46 1.69
N GLY A 20 27.30 3.44 0.84
CA GLY A 20 27.14 3.35 -0.61
C GLY A 20 25.78 3.88 -1.07
N TRP A 21 25.70 4.04 -2.39
CA TRP A 21 24.49 4.46 -3.10
C TRP A 21 23.96 3.29 -3.91
N SER A 22 22.63 3.16 -4.00
CA SER A 22 21.98 2.23 -4.91
C SER A 22 22.31 2.57 -6.37
N ASP A 23 22.05 1.61 -7.25
CA ASP A 23 21.94 1.90 -8.68
C ASP A 23 20.83 2.95 -8.93
N GLU A 24 20.95 3.65 -10.04
CA GLU A 24 19.91 4.55 -10.50
C GLU A 24 18.66 3.77 -10.90
N THR A 25 17.51 4.27 -10.49
CA THR A 25 16.20 3.75 -10.88
C THR A 25 15.29 4.92 -11.26
N GLN A 26 14.15 4.60 -11.85
CA GLN A 26 13.18 5.58 -12.33
C GLN A 26 11.80 5.22 -11.82
N PHE A 27 11.03 6.24 -11.46
CA PHE A 27 9.61 6.12 -11.20
C PHE A 27 8.84 7.16 -11.99
N ARG A 28 7.56 6.91 -12.24
CA ARG A 28 6.65 7.87 -12.85
C ARG A 28 5.58 8.30 -11.85
N THR A 29 5.34 9.61 -11.73
CA THR A 29 4.26 10.16 -10.91
C THR A 29 2.89 9.85 -11.53
N PRO A 30 1.84 9.66 -10.71
CA PRO A 30 0.48 9.46 -11.22
C PRO A 30 -0.05 10.73 -11.92
N PRO A 31 -1.11 10.62 -12.73
CA PRO A 31 -1.80 11.76 -13.31
C PRO A 31 -2.35 12.71 -12.23
N ALA A 32 -2.40 13.99 -12.56
CA ALA A 32 -2.92 15.03 -11.67
C ALA A 32 -4.40 14.78 -11.34
N LYS A 33 -4.86 15.24 -10.18
CA LYS A 33 -6.29 15.32 -9.87
C LYS A 33 -7.04 16.03 -11.01
N GLY A 34 -8.08 15.40 -11.53
CA GLY A 34 -8.89 15.93 -12.64
C GLY A 34 -8.36 15.63 -14.04
N ALA A 35 -7.28 14.86 -14.19
CA ALA A 35 -6.89 14.34 -15.50
C ALA A 35 -7.93 13.35 -16.04
N ASP A 36 -7.94 13.15 -17.36
CA ASP A 36 -8.99 12.39 -18.06
C ASP A 36 -8.93 10.88 -17.78
N ASP A 37 -7.75 10.35 -17.47
CA ASP A 37 -7.52 8.92 -17.27
C ASP A 37 -6.63 8.59 -16.07
N LEU A 38 -6.79 7.36 -15.58
CA LEU A 38 -5.94 6.69 -14.61
C LEU A 38 -6.01 5.19 -14.89
N LYS A 39 -4.86 4.52 -14.97
CA LYS A 39 -4.79 3.06 -14.98
C LYS A 39 -4.17 2.58 -13.69
N PHE A 40 -4.92 1.82 -12.89
CA PHE A 40 -4.43 1.30 -11.62
C PHE A 40 -4.78 -0.18 -11.46
N ILE A 41 -3.97 -0.87 -10.66
CA ILE A 41 -4.22 -2.25 -10.24
C ILE A 41 -4.60 -2.23 -8.76
N ALA A 42 -5.60 -3.04 -8.37
CA ALA A 42 -5.99 -3.23 -6.99
C ALA A 42 -6.16 -4.72 -6.66
N PHE A 43 -5.62 -5.16 -5.53
CA PHE A 43 -5.69 -6.54 -5.03
C PHE A 43 -5.38 -6.58 -3.52
N GLY A 44 -5.79 -7.64 -2.83
CA GLY A 44 -5.41 -7.93 -1.44
C GLY A 44 -4.68 -9.28 -1.36
N ASP A 45 -4.18 -9.61 -0.17
CA ASP A 45 -3.86 -10.99 0.23
C ASP A 45 -2.74 -11.63 -0.61
N MET A 46 -1.82 -10.84 -1.18
CA MET A 46 -0.80 -11.39 -2.07
C MET A 46 0.21 -12.23 -1.30
N GLY A 47 0.67 -11.73 -0.16
CA GLY A 47 1.74 -12.34 0.61
C GLY A 47 3.04 -12.51 -0.17
N LYS A 48 3.79 -13.55 0.19
CA LYS A 48 5.10 -13.89 -0.36
C LYS A 48 5.28 -15.40 -0.47
N THR A 49 6.22 -15.82 -1.30
CA THR A 49 6.54 -17.23 -1.53
C THR A 49 8.00 -17.35 -1.96
N PRO A 50 8.72 -18.43 -1.59
CA PRO A 50 10.14 -18.54 -1.90
C PRO A 50 10.36 -18.72 -3.41
N LEU A 51 11.50 -18.23 -3.91
CA LEU A 51 11.91 -18.39 -5.33
C LEU A 51 12.51 -19.77 -5.62
N ASP A 52 12.81 -20.53 -4.58
CA ASP A 52 13.48 -21.83 -4.62
C ASP A 52 12.71 -22.85 -3.74
N PRO A 53 13.17 -24.10 -3.60
CA PRO A 53 12.49 -25.12 -2.79
C PRO A 53 12.50 -24.90 -1.27
N SER A 54 12.89 -23.72 -0.78
CA SER A 54 12.87 -23.39 0.65
C SER A 54 11.46 -23.47 1.22
N VAL A 55 11.40 -23.65 2.54
CA VAL A 55 10.16 -23.58 3.31
C VAL A 55 10.28 -22.43 4.29
N GLU A 56 9.24 -21.63 4.36
CA GLU A 56 9.16 -20.42 5.18
C GLU A 56 7.77 -20.33 5.81
N HIS A 57 7.61 -19.40 6.75
CA HIS A 57 6.32 -19.18 7.39
C HIS A 57 5.35 -18.60 6.35
N TYR A 58 4.08 -19.04 6.41
CA TYR A 58 3.00 -18.60 5.53
C TYR A 58 3.40 -18.43 4.04
N ILE A 59 3.45 -19.53 3.30
CA ILE A 59 3.73 -19.51 1.85
C ILE A 59 2.44 -19.19 1.08
N GLN A 60 2.43 -18.14 0.27
CA GLN A 60 1.35 -17.79 -0.67
C GLN A 60 1.78 -18.08 -2.12
N PRO A 61 1.50 -19.26 -2.68
CA PRO A 61 2.01 -19.67 -4.00
C PRO A 61 1.63 -18.72 -5.15
N GLY A 62 0.52 -18.00 -5.00
CA GLY A 62 0.04 -17.01 -5.97
C GLY A 62 0.94 -15.76 -6.07
N ALA A 63 1.70 -15.43 -5.02
CA ALA A 63 2.43 -14.17 -4.91
C ALA A 63 3.38 -13.93 -6.10
N LEU A 64 4.08 -14.97 -6.56
CA LEU A 64 4.98 -14.84 -7.71
C LEU A 64 4.26 -14.60 -9.02
N SER A 65 3.13 -15.27 -9.23
CA SER A 65 2.34 -15.11 -10.46
C SER A 65 1.76 -13.70 -10.53
N VAL A 66 1.21 -13.21 -9.41
CA VAL A 66 0.66 -11.84 -9.32
C VAL A 66 1.78 -10.81 -9.48
N THR A 67 2.91 -10.95 -8.78
CA THR A 67 4.05 -10.03 -8.89
C THR A 67 4.61 -9.97 -10.32
N ARG A 68 4.74 -11.11 -11.01
CA ARG A 68 5.20 -11.16 -12.40
C ARG A 68 4.22 -10.47 -13.36
N ALA A 69 2.94 -10.79 -13.26
CA ALA A 69 1.91 -10.16 -14.10
C ALA A 69 1.88 -8.64 -13.91
N MET A 70 1.95 -8.16 -12.67
CA MET A 70 2.04 -6.72 -12.40
C MET A 70 3.34 -6.10 -12.91
N SER A 71 4.45 -6.83 -12.83
CA SER A 71 5.75 -6.33 -13.30
C SER A 71 5.73 -6.12 -14.82
N ASP A 72 5.08 -7.01 -15.56
CA ASP A 72 4.89 -6.86 -17.01
C ASP A 72 4.04 -5.62 -17.34
N GLU A 73 2.94 -5.41 -16.60
CA GLU A 73 2.07 -4.24 -16.78
C GLU A 73 2.79 -2.92 -16.44
N VAL A 74 3.55 -2.88 -15.33
CA VAL A 74 4.38 -1.73 -14.95
C VAL A 74 5.47 -1.46 -16.01
N ALA A 75 6.17 -2.51 -16.47
CA ALA A 75 7.21 -2.38 -17.49
C ALA A 75 6.66 -1.89 -18.84
N SER A 76 5.41 -2.23 -19.17
CA SER A 76 4.74 -1.76 -20.39
C SER A 76 4.29 -0.29 -20.32
N GLY A 77 4.35 0.34 -19.15
CA GLY A 77 3.85 1.70 -18.93
C GLY A 77 2.32 1.80 -18.89
N ASN A 78 1.62 0.68 -18.69
CA ASN A 78 0.16 0.61 -18.64
C ASN A 78 -0.44 0.82 -17.24
N VAL A 79 0.39 1.04 -16.22
CA VAL A 79 -0.04 1.21 -14.83
C VAL A 79 0.57 2.47 -14.26
N ASP A 80 -0.28 3.34 -13.71
CA ASP A 80 0.12 4.56 -13.02
C ASP A 80 0.31 4.33 -11.52
N SER A 81 -0.43 3.38 -10.93
CA SER A 81 -0.42 3.10 -9.49
C SER A 81 -0.96 1.72 -9.14
N ILE A 82 -0.55 1.23 -7.98
CA ILE A 82 -0.96 -0.06 -7.40
C ILE A 82 -1.57 0.20 -6.02
N PHE A 83 -2.65 -0.52 -5.71
CA PHE A 83 -3.30 -0.54 -4.39
C PHE A 83 -3.33 -1.98 -3.85
N HIS A 84 -2.55 -2.24 -2.80
CA HIS A 84 -2.51 -3.52 -2.07
C HIS A 84 -3.36 -3.41 -0.80
N ILE A 85 -4.60 -3.90 -0.85
CA ILE A 85 -5.65 -3.60 0.13
C ILE A 85 -5.68 -4.60 1.29
N GLY A 86 -4.58 -4.68 2.04
CA GLY A 86 -4.47 -5.51 3.24
C GLY A 86 -3.84 -6.88 2.99
N ASP A 87 -3.44 -7.53 4.10
CA ASP A 87 -2.80 -8.84 4.15
C ASP A 87 -1.54 -8.90 3.26
N ILE A 88 -0.57 -8.10 3.66
CA ILE A 88 0.52 -7.67 2.79
C ILE A 88 1.54 -8.78 2.61
N SER A 89 2.22 -9.17 3.68
CA SER A 89 3.36 -10.10 3.63
C SER A 89 3.07 -11.44 4.30
N TYR A 90 2.08 -11.49 5.18
CA TYR A 90 1.88 -12.60 6.14
C TYR A 90 3.12 -12.90 7.01
N ALA A 91 4.04 -11.93 7.20
CA ALA A 91 5.21 -12.10 8.06
C ALA A 91 4.83 -12.50 9.49
N THR A 92 3.78 -11.89 10.02
CA THR A 92 3.06 -12.31 11.24
C THR A 92 3.99 -12.72 12.38
N GLY A 93 4.92 -11.82 12.71
CA GLY A 93 5.90 -11.95 13.79
C GLY A 93 7.29 -12.42 13.34
N PHE A 94 7.42 -12.96 12.13
CA PHE A 94 8.70 -13.33 11.52
C PHE A 94 9.24 -12.16 10.68
N LEU A 95 9.78 -11.13 11.35
CA LEU A 95 10.13 -9.85 10.71
C LEU A 95 11.05 -9.93 9.48
N VAL A 96 11.87 -10.99 9.36
CA VAL A 96 12.69 -11.23 8.16
C VAL A 96 11.86 -11.39 6.88
N GLU A 97 10.60 -11.79 7.01
CA GLU A 97 9.69 -11.98 5.89
C GLU A 97 9.16 -10.66 5.31
N TRP A 98 9.18 -9.57 6.10
CA TRP A 98 8.97 -8.23 5.57
C TRP A 98 10.08 -7.84 4.60
N ASP A 99 11.34 -8.10 4.95
CA ASP A 99 12.47 -7.81 4.05
C ASP A 99 12.37 -8.62 2.75
N TYR A 100 11.95 -9.88 2.86
CA TYR A 100 11.69 -10.71 1.68
C TYR A 100 10.56 -10.16 0.82
N PHE A 101 9.42 -9.80 1.42
CA PHE A 101 8.28 -9.22 0.71
C PHE A 101 8.67 -7.90 0.01
N LEU A 102 9.37 -7.01 0.70
CA LEU A 102 9.84 -5.73 0.14
C LEU A 102 10.81 -5.95 -1.03
N ASN A 103 11.66 -6.98 -0.95
CA ASN A 103 12.49 -7.38 -2.08
C ASN A 103 11.65 -7.90 -3.25
N LEU A 104 10.67 -8.76 -2.98
CA LEU A 104 9.77 -9.33 -3.99
C LEU A 104 9.01 -8.24 -4.78
N ILE A 105 8.51 -7.20 -4.10
CA ILE A 105 7.75 -6.11 -4.76
C ILE A 105 8.63 -4.99 -5.32
N THR A 106 9.95 -5.06 -5.17
CA THR A 106 10.88 -4.02 -5.66
C THR A 106 10.66 -3.67 -7.16
N PRO A 107 10.42 -4.62 -8.08
CA PRO A 107 10.13 -4.31 -9.48
C PRO A 107 8.86 -3.45 -9.69
N LEU A 108 7.96 -3.41 -8.70
CA LEU A 108 6.70 -2.66 -8.71
C LEU A 108 6.85 -1.34 -7.96
N ALA A 109 7.11 -1.42 -6.65
CA ALA A 109 7.09 -0.28 -5.74
C ALA A 109 8.24 0.71 -5.96
N SER A 110 9.31 0.30 -6.66
CA SER A 110 10.37 1.22 -7.07
C SER A 110 10.04 2.05 -8.31
N LYS A 111 8.97 1.71 -9.05
CA LYS A 111 8.64 2.25 -10.38
C LYS A 111 7.35 3.06 -10.42
N VAL A 112 6.35 2.67 -9.64
CA VAL A 112 5.05 3.34 -9.54
C VAL A 112 4.63 3.45 -8.08
N SER A 113 3.63 4.29 -7.79
CA SER A 113 3.06 4.39 -6.46
C SER A 113 2.49 3.04 -6.02
N TYR A 114 2.93 2.51 -4.87
CA TYR A 114 2.42 1.28 -4.25
C TYR A 114 1.72 1.64 -2.95
N MET A 115 0.41 1.86 -3.05
CA MET A 115 -0.46 2.27 -1.94
C MET A 115 -0.95 1.03 -1.20
N THR A 116 -1.10 1.10 0.12
CA THR A 116 -1.45 -0.07 0.95
C THR A 116 -2.56 0.23 1.94
N ALA A 117 -3.54 -0.65 2.08
CA ALA A 117 -4.40 -0.70 3.27
C ALA A 117 -3.80 -1.66 4.32
N ILE A 118 -4.20 -1.53 5.58
CA ILE A 118 -3.79 -2.43 6.66
C ILE A 118 -4.85 -3.54 6.82
N GLY A 119 -4.42 -4.81 6.91
CA GLY A 119 -5.31 -5.95 7.19
C GLY A 119 -5.09 -6.56 8.57
N ASN A 120 -5.83 -7.63 8.87
CA ASN A 120 -5.74 -8.35 10.14
C ASN A 120 -4.35 -8.96 10.38
N HIS A 121 -3.69 -9.49 9.33
CA HIS A 121 -2.33 -10.02 9.45
C HIS A 121 -1.25 -8.97 9.69
N GLU A 122 -1.58 -7.68 9.55
CA GLU A 122 -0.74 -6.58 10.00
C GLU A 122 -1.11 -6.09 11.40
N ARG A 123 -2.41 -6.08 11.76
CA ARG A 123 -2.91 -5.32 12.93
C ARG A 123 -3.38 -6.14 14.13
N ASP A 124 -3.96 -7.31 13.93
CA ASP A 124 -4.75 -7.97 14.97
C ASP A 124 -3.88 -8.66 16.01
N TYR A 125 -4.06 -8.26 17.27
CA TYR A 125 -3.45 -8.91 18.42
C TYR A 125 -4.22 -8.58 19.70
N VAL A 126 -4.14 -9.46 20.69
CA VAL A 126 -4.72 -9.23 22.02
C VAL A 126 -4.17 -7.94 22.64
N ASP A 127 -5.07 -7.15 23.26
CA ASP A 127 -4.76 -5.89 23.95
C ASP A 127 -4.05 -4.82 23.10
N SER A 128 -4.16 -4.91 21.77
CA SER A 128 -3.52 -3.96 20.83
C SER A 128 -4.38 -2.79 20.42
N GLY A 129 -5.69 -2.79 20.74
CA GLY A 129 -6.66 -1.79 20.26
C GLY A 129 -7.34 -2.12 18.93
N SER A 130 -7.02 -3.26 18.30
CA SER A 130 -7.81 -3.75 17.15
C SER A 130 -9.25 -4.08 17.58
N VAL A 131 -10.20 -3.90 16.65
CA VAL A 131 -11.60 -4.32 16.85
C VAL A 131 -11.77 -5.84 16.79
N TYR A 132 -10.83 -6.54 16.16
CA TYR A 132 -10.78 -7.99 16.11
C TYR A 132 -9.67 -8.50 17.02
N ILE A 133 -10.05 -9.42 17.92
CA ILE A 133 -9.13 -9.99 18.92
C ILE A 133 -8.69 -11.37 18.44
N THR A 134 -7.85 -11.38 17.40
CA THR A 134 -7.20 -12.59 16.87
C THR A 134 -5.68 -12.47 17.03
N PRO A 135 -4.92 -13.56 16.96
CA PRO A 135 -3.46 -13.51 16.96
C PRO A 135 -2.88 -13.31 15.55
N ASP A 136 -3.68 -12.84 14.57
CA ASP A 136 -3.34 -12.96 13.14
C ASP A 136 -2.07 -12.20 12.75
N SER A 137 -1.77 -11.08 13.41
CA SER A 137 -0.51 -10.35 13.20
C SER A 137 0.73 -10.99 13.82
N GLY A 138 0.57 -12.08 14.59
CA GLY A 138 1.68 -12.73 15.30
C GLY A 138 2.41 -11.83 16.30
N GLY A 139 1.78 -10.74 16.74
CA GLY A 139 2.33 -9.78 17.70
C GLY A 139 2.89 -8.51 17.06
N GLU A 140 2.79 -8.35 15.74
CA GLU A 140 3.27 -7.15 15.05
C GLU A 140 2.44 -5.90 15.35
N CYS A 141 1.14 -6.06 15.64
CA CYS A 141 0.23 -5.01 16.10
C CYS A 141 0.32 -3.68 15.32
N GLY A 142 0.45 -3.77 13.99
CA GLY A 142 0.52 -2.65 13.04
C GLY A 142 1.89 -1.98 12.92
N VAL A 143 2.85 -2.29 13.80
CA VAL A 143 4.13 -1.57 13.87
C VAL A 143 4.96 -1.73 12.60
N ALA A 144 5.05 -2.95 12.07
CA ALA A 144 5.82 -3.21 10.86
C ALA A 144 5.20 -2.52 9.64
N TYR A 145 3.87 -2.64 9.47
CA TYR A 145 3.11 -1.96 8.41
C TYR A 145 3.37 -0.45 8.41
N GLU A 146 3.18 0.24 9.54
CA GLU A 146 3.35 1.70 9.63
C GLU A 146 4.80 2.14 9.43
N THR A 147 5.76 1.25 9.68
CA THR A 147 7.18 1.54 9.52
C THR A 147 7.63 1.40 8.07
N TYR A 148 7.20 0.33 7.39
CA TYR A 148 7.61 0.03 6.02
C TYR A 148 6.80 0.78 4.96
N PHE A 149 5.54 1.13 5.24
CA PHE A 149 4.65 1.81 4.29
C PHE A 149 4.23 3.19 4.81
N PRO A 150 4.93 4.26 4.40
CA PRO A 150 4.62 5.62 4.80
C PRO A 150 3.42 6.18 4.00
N MET A 151 2.24 5.64 4.26
CA MET A 151 0.98 6.12 3.68
C MET A 151 0.64 7.53 4.20
N PRO A 152 -0.15 8.34 3.45
CA PRO A 152 -0.51 9.70 3.85
C PRO A 152 -1.60 9.72 4.95
N THR A 153 -1.34 9.04 6.06
CA THR A 153 -2.26 8.88 7.19
C THR A 153 -2.28 10.14 8.06
N PRO A 154 -3.39 10.42 8.76
CA PRO A 154 -3.53 11.62 9.60
C PRO A 154 -2.67 11.57 10.87
N ALA A 155 -2.39 10.37 11.39
CA ALA A 155 -1.51 10.17 12.54
C ALA A 155 -1.06 8.70 12.62
N LYS A 156 -0.15 8.43 13.57
CA LYS A 156 0.20 7.07 14.00
C LYS A 156 -1.04 6.36 14.57
N ASP A 157 -1.19 5.07 14.29
CA ASP A 157 -2.33 4.22 14.67
C ASP A 157 -3.68 4.77 14.16
N LYS A 158 -3.62 5.48 13.02
CA LYS A 158 -4.78 5.92 12.24
C LYS A 158 -4.58 5.59 10.76
N PRO A 159 -4.50 4.29 10.39
CA PRO A 159 -4.07 3.84 9.06
C PRO A 159 -5.18 3.96 8.00
N TRP A 160 -5.92 5.07 8.00
CA TRP A 160 -6.91 5.44 6.99
C TRP A 160 -6.52 6.76 6.33
N TYR A 161 -6.72 6.88 5.03
CA TYR A 161 -6.31 8.04 4.26
C TYR A 161 -7.10 8.15 2.96
N SER A 162 -7.01 9.31 2.31
CA SER A 162 -7.50 9.49 0.96
C SER A 162 -6.44 10.07 0.05
N ILE A 163 -6.57 9.77 -1.24
CA ILE A 163 -5.67 10.27 -2.27
C ILE A 163 -6.45 10.43 -3.57
N GLN A 164 -6.11 11.46 -4.35
CA GLN A 164 -6.65 11.65 -5.68
C GLN A 164 -5.57 11.37 -6.72
N GLN A 165 -5.93 10.57 -7.74
CA GLN A 165 -5.09 10.30 -8.90
C GLN A 165 -5.97 10.34 -10.14
N GLY A 166 -5.61 11.15 -11.13
CA GLY A 166 -6.45 11.34 -12.32
C GLY A 166 -7.89 11.73 -11.96
N PRO A 167 -8.92 11.06 -12.55
CA PRO A 167 -10.33 11.35 -12.29
C PRO A 167 -10.89 10.59 -11.07
N VAL A 168 -10.04 9.98 -10.23
CA VAL A 168 -10.45 9.09 -9.14
C VAL A 168 -10.08 9.67 -7.78
N HIS A 169 -11.05 9.67 -6.85
CA HIS A 169 -10.82 9.83 -5.42
C HIS A 169 -10.84 8.46 -4.76
N PHE A 170 -9.75 8.09 -4.10
CA PHE A 170 -9.63 6.87 -3.31
C PHE A 170 -9.80 7.20 -1.84
N THR A 171 -10.71 6.50 -1.18
CA THR A 171 -10.87 6.47 0.29
C THR A 171 -10.40 5.10 0.77
N VAL A 172 -9.30 5.06 1.51
CA VAL A 172 -8.71 3.84 2.08
C VAL A 172 -8.94 3.83 3.59
N ILE A 173 -9.66 2.84 4.08
CA ILE A 173 -9.96 2.65 5.50
C ILE A 173 -9.11 1.55 6.11
N SER A 174 -9.16 1.42 7.42
CA SER A 174 -8.76 0.23 8.15
C SER A 174 -9.99 -0.48 8.69
N THR A 175 -10.17 -1.72 8.26
CA THR A 175 -11.17 -2.66 8.80
C THR A 175 -10.88 -3.05 10.24
N GLU A 176 -9.62 -2.94 10.67
CA GLU A 176 -9.13 -3.39 11.97
C GLU A 176 -9.23 -2.34 13.09
N HIS A 177 -9.67 -1.14 12.75
CA HIS A 177 -10.00 -0.06 13.71
C HIS A 177 -11.50 0.22 13.68
N ASP A 178 -12.06 0.77 14.76
CA ASP A 178 -13.51 1.02 14.83
C ASP A 178 -13.96 1.95 13.70
N TRP A 179 -14.81 1.42 12.83
CA TRP A 179 -15.43 2.11 11.69
C TRP A 179 -16.96 2.21 11.85
N THR A 180 -17.50 1.87 13.02
CA THR A 180 -18.95 1.98 13.29
C THR A 180 -19.43 3.42 13.35
N GLN A 181 -20.73 3.64 13.18
CA GLN A 181 -21.30 4.99 13.17
C GLN A 181 -20.95 5.76 14.46
N GLY A 182 -20.30 6.92 14.30
CA GLY A 182 -19.87 7.79 15.39
C GLY A 182 -18.44 7.53 15.89
N SER A 183 -17.76 6.50 15.39
CA SER A 183 -16.32 6.31 15.58
C SER A 183 -15.51 7.43 14.92
N GLU A 184 -14.25 7.57 15.34
CA GLU A 184 -13.35 8.55 14.74
C GLU A 184 -13.17 8.32 13.23
N GLN A 185 -12.91 7.08 12.84
CA GLN A 185 -12.73 6.71 11.45
C GLN A 185 -14.01 6.95 10.63
N TYR A 186 -15.19 6.66 11.18
CA TYR A 186 -16.46 6.94 10.51
C TYR A 186 -16.69 8.43 10.26
N GLU A 187 -16.40 9.28 11.24
CA GLU A 187 -16.52 10.74 11.06
C GLU A 187 -15.47 11.28 10.08
N TRP A 188 -14.26 10.69 10.07
CA TRP A 188 -13.27 10.96 9.03
C TRP A 188 -13.77 10.56 7.64
N ILE A 189 -14.31 9.34 7.46
CA ILE A 189 -14.90 8.87 6.18
C ILE A 189 -15.98 9.84 5.70
N LYS A 190 -16.90 10.24 6.58
CA LYS A 190 -17.95 11.21 6.24
C LYS A 190 -17.38 12.53 5.76
N SER A 191 -16.37 13.05 6.45
CA SER A 191 -15.70 14.30 6.08
C SER A 191 -14.98 14.18 4.74
N ASP A 192 -14.25 13.08 4.53
CA ASP A 192 -13.52 12.80 3.30
C ASP A 192 -14.47 12.75 2.09
N LEU A 193 -15.49 11.91 2.18
CA LEU A 193 -16.48 11.72 1.10
C LEU A 193 -17.29 12.99 0.80
N ALA A 194 -17.59 13.80 1.82
CA ALA A 194 -18.27 15.09 1.64
C ALA A 194 -17.39 16.15 0.97
N SER A 195 -16.07 16.02 1.04
CA SER A 195 -15.11 16.97 0.46
C SER A 195 -14.85 16.77 -1.03
N VAL A 196 -15.33 15.65 -1.61
CA VAL A 196 -15.02 15.26 -2.99
C VAL A 196 -15.72 16.17 -3.99
N ASP A 197 -14.91 16.89 -4.77
CA ASP A 197 -15.37 17.57 -5.98
C ASP A 197 -15.56 16.56 -7.11
N ARG A 198 -16.80 16.11 -7.28
CA ARG A 198 -17.18 15.13 -8.32
C ARG A 198 -17.09 15.66 -9.75
N SER A 199 -16.89 16.96 -9.95
CA SER A 199 -16.61 17.51 -11.28
C SER A 199 -15.15 17.29 -11.70
N ALA A 200 -14.23 17.27 -10.73
CA ALA A 200 -12.82 16.97 -10.95
C ALA A 200 -12.53 15.46 -10.82
N THR A 201 -13.03 14.80 -9.79
CA THR A 201 -12.86 13.36 -9.55
C THR A 201 -14.23 12.67 -9.56
N PRO A 202 -14.80 12.39 -10.74
CA PRO A 202 -16.13 11.79 -10.85
C PRO A 202 -16.19 10.37 -10.30
N TRP A 203 -15.07 9.64 -10.27
CA TRP A 203 -15.00 8.29 -9.72
C TRP A 203 -14.63 8.33 -8.24
N LEU A 204 -15.38 7.61 -7.43
CA LEU A 204 -15.11 7.41 -6.01
C LEU A 204 -14.89 5.91 -5.79
N VAL A 205 -13.72 5.56 -5.28
CA VAL A 205 -13.35 4.18 -4.96
C VAL A 205 -13.11 4.09 -3.46
N PHE A 206 -13.84 3.19 -2.81
CA PHE A 206 -13.73 2.92 -1.38
C PHE A 206 -13.08 1.57 -1.19
N MET A 207 -12.02 1.52 -0.38
CA MET A 207 -11.16 0.36 -0.17
C MET A 207 -10.84 0.24 1.32
N GLY A 208 -10.65 -0.99 1.78
CA GLY A 208 -10.40 -1.34 3.16
C GLY A 208 -10.35 -2.85 3.28
#